data_AF-A0A8X6HJ80-F1
#
_entry.id   AF-A0A8X6HJ80-F1
#
_cell.length_a   1.000
_cell.length_b   1.000
_cell.length_c   1.000
_cell.angle_alpha   90.00
_cell.angle_beta   90.00
_cell.angle_gamma   90.00
#
_symmetry.space_group_name_H-M   'P 1'
#
loop_
_entity.id
_entity.type
_entity.pdbx_description
1 polymer ?
#
loop_
_entity_poly.entity_id
_entity_poly.type
_entity_poly.pdbx_seq_one_letter_code
_entity_poly.pdbx_strand_id
1 'polypeptide(L)'
;MAKAVSSLGTKLPIMMKNMMENSKPKLETFVKYAKVELVPPKMSEMPEVMAGFGRLMRSAKSGAWKQYPMKEAWLNTLVGLEIYFCFCIGECIGKGSLLGYQV
;
A
#
# COMPACT_ATOMS: atom_id res chain seq x y z
N MET A 1 22.80 -11.58 -37.76
CA MET A 1 22.85 -10.92 -36.44
C MET A 1 22.51 -9.42 -36.50
N ALA A 2 23.05 -8.63 -37.44
CA ALA A 2 22.78 -7.17 -37.52
C ALA A 2 21.30 -6.78 -37.75
N LYS A 3 20.57 -7.45 -38.66
CA LYS A 3 19.14 -7.14 -38.93
C LYS A 3 18.19 -7.41 -37.75
N ALA A 4 18.54 -8.33 -36.85
CA ALA A 4 17.74 -8.63 -35.64
C ALA A 4 17.94 -7.58 -34.53
N VAL A 5 19.14 -7.02 -34.41
CA VAL A 5 19.43 -5.87 -33.54
C VAL A 5 18.73 -4.60 -34.05
N SER A 6 18.74 -4.36 -35.36
CA SER A 6 18.05 -3.21 -35.95
C SER A 6 16.53 -3.27 -35.81
N SER A 7 15.93 -4.47 -35.85
CA SER A 7 14.50 -4.65 -35.63
C SER A 7 14.09 -4.60 -34.16
N LEU A 8 14.99 -4.95 -33.23
CA LEU A 8 14.78 -4.69 -31.79
C LEU A 8 14.82 -3.19 -31.47
N GLY A 9 15.78 -2.46 -32.05
CA GLY A 9 15.93 -1.01 -31.85
C GLY A 9 14.71 -0.20 -32.30
N THR A 10 14.02 -0.62 -33.37
CA THR A 10 12.78 0.02 -33.84
C THR A 10 11.54 -0.45 -33.09
N LYS A 11 11.54 -1.66 -32.50
CA LYS A 11 10.42 -2.20 -31.71
C LYS A 11 10.42 -1.74 -30.25
N LEU A 12 11.57 -1.40 -29.67
CA LEU A 12 11.69 -0.82 -28.33
C LEU A 12 10.85 0.46 -28.10
N PRO A 13 10.92 1.50 -28.95
CA PRO A 13 10.11 2.71 -28.76
C PRO A 13 8.61 2.44 -28.98
N ILE A 14 8.25 1.47 -29.81
CA ILE A 14 6.86 1.05 -30.03
C ILE A 14 6.33 0.30 -28.79
N MET A 15 7.13 -0.60 -28.21
CA MET A 15 6.78 -1.28 -26.95
C MET A 15 6.67 -0.29 -25.79
N MET A 16 7.57 0.69 -25.67
CA MET A 16 7.46 1.75 -24.65
C MET A 16 6.20 2.60 -24.85
N LYS A 17 5.86 2.99 -26.08
CA LYS A 17 4.61 3.72 -26.36
C LYS A 17 3.39 2.90 -25.97
N ASN A 18 3.32 1.63 -26.38
CA ASN A 18 2.22 0.75 -26.01
C ASN A 18 2.15 0.53 -24.49
N MET A 19 3.30 0.42 -23.81
CA MET A 19 3.35 0.31 -22.36
C MET A 19 2.85 1.57 -21.65
N MET A 20 3.22 2.75 -22.16
CA MET A 20 2.72 4.02 -21.64
C MET A 20 1.22 4.18 -21.87
N GLU A 21 0.74 3.87 -23.08
CA GLU A 21 -0.69 3.95 -23.42
C GLU A 21 -1.54 3.00 -22.56
N ASN A 22 -1.04 1.80 -22.28
CA ASN A 22 -1.72 0.85 -21.40
C ASN A 22 -1.59 1.19 -19.90
N SER A 23 -0.52 1.88 -19.50
CA SER A 23 -0.27 2.22 -18.08
C SER A 23 -0.98 3.48 -17.64
N LYS A 24 -1.18 4.46 -18.54
CA LYS A 24 -1.90 5.72 -18.25
C LYS A 24 -3.25 5.50 -17.57
N PRO A 25 -4.21 4.72 -18.12
CA PRO A 25 -5.53 4.57 -17.50
C PRO A 25 -5.47 3.84 -16.14
N LYS A 26 -4.49 2.95 -15.96
CA LYS A 26 -4.26 2.25 -14.69
C LYS A 26 -3.72 3.19 -13.62
N LEU A 27 -2.77 4.06 -13.99
CA LEU A 27 -2.24 5.08 -13.11
C LEU A 27 -3.29 6.12 -12.75
N GLU A 28 -4.14 6.55 -13.69
CA GLU A 28 -5.24 7.48 -13.40
C GLU A 28 -6.23 6.88 -12.39
N THR A 29 -6.57 5.60 -12.56
CA THR A 29 -7.43 4.88 -11.61
C THR A 29 -6.77 4.77 -10.24
N PHE A 30 -5.48 4.43 -10.19
CA PHE A 30 -4.70 4.39 -8.96
C PHE A 30 -4.67 5.74 -8.26
N VAL A 31 -4.37 6.82 -8.99
CA VAL A 31 -4.32 8.19 -8.47
C VAL A 31 -5.70 8.62 -7.94
N LYS A 32 -6.79 8.23 -8.59
CA LYS A 32 -8.15 8.54 -8.14
C LYS A 32 -8.43 7.95 -6.76
N TYR A 33 -8.13 6.67 -6.53
CA TYR A 33 -8.40 6.01 -5.25
C TYR A 33 -7.36 6.37 -4.19
N ALA A 34 -6.09 6.51 -4.56
CA ALA A 34 -5.01 6.95 -3.66
C ALA A 34 -5.33 8.30 -3.01
N LYS A 35 -5.95 9.23 -3.74
CA LYS A 35 -6.36 10.54 -3.21
C LYS A 35 -7.47 10.50 -2.15
N VAL A 36 -8.20 9.40 -2.05
CA VAL A 36 -9.30 9.29 -1.08
C VAL A 36 -8.87 8.42 0.10
N GLU A 37 -8.16 7.32 -0.18
CA GLU A 37 -7.81 6.32 0.85
C GLU A 37 -6.45 6.58 1.52
N LEU A 38 -5.48 7.19 0.82
CA LEU A 38 -4.11 7.39 1.34
C LEU A 38 -3.85 8.81 1.84
N VAL A 39 -4.86 9.69 1.83
CA VAL A 39 -4.70 11.05 2.34
C VAL A 39 -4.70 11.01 3.87
N PRO A 40 -3.77 11.70 4.54
CA PRO A 40 -3.75 11.76 6.00
C PRO A 40 -5.11 12.30 6.50
N PRO A 41 -5.71 11.64 7.51
CA PRO A 41 -7.01 12.01 8.03
C PRO A 41 -7.01 13.46 8.53
N LYS A 42 -8.19 14.10 8.50
CA LYS A 42 -8.29 15.47 9.01
C LYS A 42 -8.16 15.43 10.54
N MET A 43 -7.56 16.47 11.12
CA MET A 43 -7.41 16.57 12.58
C MET A 43 -8.75 16.45 13.33
N SER A 44 -9.86 16.82 12.69
CA SER A 44 -11.21 16.67 13.23
C SER A 44 -11.67 15.22 13.42
N GLU A 45 -11.05 14.25 12.73
CA GLU A 45 -11.40 12.81 12.80
C GLU A 45 -10.57 12.07 13.86
N MET A 46 -9.56 12.73 14.44
CA MET A 46 -8.70 12.15 15.49
C MET A 46 -9.45 11.70 16.75
N PRO A 47 -10.47 12.42 17.26
CA PRO A 47 -11.25 11.96 18.41
C PRO A 47 -12.00 10.65 18.14
N GLU A 48 -12.48 10.45 16.92
CA GLU A 48 -13.19 9.23 16.52
C GLU A 48 -12.23 8.03 16.45
N VAL A 49 -11.03 8.23 15.89
CA VAL A 49 -9.97 7.21 15.89
C VAL A 49 -9.60 6.79 17.32
N MET A 50 -9.44 7.75 18.23
CA MET A 50 -9.14 7.47 19.65
C MET A 50 -10.27 6.72 20.35
N ALA A 51 -11.53 7.08 20.06
CA ALA A 51 -12.69 6.36 20.57
C ALA A 51 -12.74 4.91 20.05
N GLY A 52 -12.46 4.70 18.76
CA GLY A 52 -12.36 3.38 18.14
C GLY A 52 -11.28 2.51 18.79
N PHE A 53 -10.09 3.08 19.03
CA PHE A 53 -9.01 2.41 19.75
C PHE A 53 -9.41 2.02 21.17
N GLY A 54 -10.10 2.92 21.89
CA GLY A 54 -10.63 2.64 23.23
C GLY A 54 -11.60 1.44 23.24
N ARG A 55 -12.47 1.33 22.23
CA ARG A 55 -13.38 0.18 22.07
C ARG A 55 -12.62 -1.11 21.80
N LEU A 56 -11.61 -1.08 20.92
CA LEU A 56 -10.76 -2.24 20.64
C LEU A 56 -10.05 -2.74 21.91
N MET A 57 -9.46 -1.82 22.69
CA MET A 57 -8.82 -2.15 23.97
C MET A 57 -9.79 -2.76 24.98
N ARG A 58 -11.03 -2.25 25.04
CA ARG A 58 -12.06 -2.82 25.90
C ARG A 58 -12.46 -4.23 25.46
N SER A 59 -12.63 -4.46 24.16
CA SER A 59 -12.94 -5.79 23.59
C SER A 59 -11.82 -6.80 23.80
N ALA A 60 -10.56 -6.35 23.74
CA ALA A 60 -9.39 -7.18 24.06
C ALA A 60 -9.39 -7.58 25.54
N LYS A 61 -9.60 -6.61 26.44
CA LYS A 61 -9.67 -6.85 27.90
C LYS A 61 -10.85 -7.74 28.31
N SER A 62 -12.00 -7.61 27.64
CA SER A 62 -13.19 -8.41 27.96
C SER A 62 -13.15 -9.83 27.41
N GLY A 63 -12.13 -10.20 26.62
CA GLY A 63 -12.02 -11.53 26.02
C GLY A 63 -12.99 -11.78 24.85
N ALA A 64 -13.68 -10.74 24.37
CA ALA A 64 -14.65 -10.83 23.27
C ALA A 64 -14.00 -11.30 21.95
N TRP A 65 -12.68 -11.15 21.84
CA TRP A 65 -11.91 -11.58 20.67
C TRP A 65 -11.96 -13.09 20.40
N LYS A 66 -12.26 -13.90 21.44
CA LYS A 66 -12.37 -15.36 21.31
C LYS A 66 -13.65 -15.82 20.62
N GLN A 67 -14.64 -14.93 20.47
CA GLN A 67 -15.92 -15.25 19.84
C GLN A 67 -15.97 -14.84 18.36
N TYR A 68 -14.88 -14.25 17.81
CA TYR A 68 -14.87 -13.85 16.40
C TYR A 68 -14.86 -15.06 15.47
N PRO A 69 -15.64 -15.00 14.37
CA PRO A 69 -15.50 -15.99 13.31
C PRO A 69 -14.12 -15.87 12.66
N MET A 70 -13.54 -17.00 12.26
CA MET A 70 -12.17 -17.05 11.70
C MET A 70 -11.98 -16.15 10.48
N LYS A 71 -13.03 -15.92 9.68
CA LYS A 71 -12.98 -15.01 8.53
C LYS A 71 -12.69 -13.57 8.95
N GLU A 72 -13.32 -13.09 10.01
CA GLU A 72 -13.12 -11.72 10.51
C GLU A 72 -11.77 -11.58 11.19
N ALA A 73 -11.36 -12.57 11.98
CA ALA A 73 -10.04 -12.59 12.59
C ALA A 73 -8.92 -12.54 11.54
N TRP A 74 -9.08 -13.27 10.44
CA TRP A 74 -8.13 -13.27 9.32
C TRP A 74 -8.06 -11.91 8.63
N LEU A 75 -9.20 -11.29 8.31
CA LEU A 75 -9.25 -9.96 7.70
C LEU A 75 -8.57 -8.91 8.59
N ASN A 76 -8.88 -8.90 9.90
CA ASN A 76 -8.27 -7.96 10.84
C ASN A 76 -6.74 -8.16 10.95
N THR A 77 -6.28 -9.41 10.84
CA THR A 77 -4.84 -9.72 10.84
C THR A 77 -4.16 -9.19 9.59
N LEU A 78 -4.78 -9.33 8.41
CA LEU A 78 -4.26 -8.80 7.16
C LEU A 78 -4.15 -7.27 7.19
N VAL A 79 -5.16 -6.57 7.72
CA VAL A 79 -5.11 -5.11 7.92
C VAL A 79 -4.00 -4.72 8.90
N GLY A 80 -3.84 -5.46 10.01
CA GLY A 80 -2.74 -5.23 10.94
C GLY A 80 -1.35 -5.37 10.30
N LEU A 81 -1.21 -6.34 9.39
CA LEU A 81 0.00 -6.58 8.63
C LEU A 81 0.26 -5.51 7.56
N GLU A 82 -0.79 -4.98 6.92
CA GLU A 82 -0.69 -3.82 6.02
C GLU A 82 -0.12 -2.58 6.74
N ILE A 83 -0.63 -2.28 7.94
CA ILE A 83 -0.14 -1.17 8.77
C ILE A 83 1.35 -1.37 9.11
N TYR A 84 1.76 -2.59 9.43
CA TYR A 84 3.16 -2.92 9.69
C TYR A 84 4.04 -2.69 8.45
N PHE A 85 3.58 -3.08 7.25
CA PHE A 85 4.31 -2.81 6.02
C PHE A 85 4.40 -1.32 5.71
N CYS A 86 3.36 -0.54 6.01
CA CYS A 86 3.42 0.92 5.89
C CYS A 86 4.53 1.51 6.77
N PHE A 87 4.68 1.01 8.00
CA PHE A 87 5.79 1.38 8.89
C PHE A 87 7.15 0.99 8.30
N CYS A 88 7.31 -0.23 7.77
CA CYS A 88 8.56 -0.65 7.13
C CYS A 88 8.92 0.21 5.90
N ILE A 89 7.93 0.63 5.10
CA ILE A 89 8.14 1.55 3.98
C ILE A 89 8.62 2.91 4.50
N GLY A 90 8.01 3.42 5.57
CA GLY A 90 8.45 4.65 6.24
C GLY A 90 9.88 4.56 6.76
N GLU A 91 10.25 3.41 7.36
CA GLU A 91 11.64 3.13 7.76
C GLU A 91 12.60 3.13 6.56
N CYS A 92 12.24 2.51 5.44
CA CYS A 92 13.07 2.52 4.22
C CYS A 92 13.26 3.95 3.68
N ILE A 93 12.23 4.80 3.73
CA ILE A 93 12.32 6.21 3.36
C ILE A 93 13.23 6.96 4.35
N GLY A 94 13.08 6.74 5.65
CA GLY A 94 13.89 7.37 6.70
C GLY A 94 15.37 6.99 6.64
N LYS A 95 15.68 5.76 6.23
CA LYS A 95 17.06 5.26 6.03
C LYS A 95 17.69 5.75 4.73
N GLY A 96 16.87 6.12 3.73
CA GLY A 96 17.33 6.47 2.39
C GLY A 96 17.89 5.28 1.59
N SER A 97 17.71 4.04 2.06
CA SER A 97 18.17 2.82 1.41
C SER A 97 17.08 1.74 1.45
N LEU A 98 16.93 1.02 0.35
CA LEU A 98 16.04 -0.15 0.25
C LEU A 98 16.63 -1.38 0.98
N LEU A 99 17.95 -1.43 1.16
CA LEU A 99 18.65 -2.55 1.76
C LEU A 99 19.61 -2.05 2.84
N GLY A 100 19.33 -2.41 4.09
CA GLY A 100 20.18 -2.08 5.23
C GLY A 100 20.33 -0.58 5.50
N TYR A 101 20.99 -0.26 6.60
CA TYR A 101 21.52 1.09 6.81
C TYR A 101 22.82 1.21 6.00
N GLN A 102 23.01 2.33 5.31
CA GLN A 102 24.32 2.69 4.78
C GLN A 102 25.21 3.05 5.98
N VAL A 103 26.03 2.09 6.42
CA VAL A 103 27.10 2.28 7.40
C VAL A 103 28.43 2.51 6.69
#